data_AF-H2Z1V7-F1
#
_entry.id   AF-H2Z1V7-F1
#
_cell.length_a   1.000
_cell.length_b   1.000
_cell.length_c   1.000
_cell.angle_alpha   90.00
_cell.angle_beta   90.00
_cell.angle_gamma   90.00
#
_symmetry.space_group_name_H-M   'P 1'
#
loop_
_entity.id
_entity.type
_entity.pdbx_description
1 polymer ?
#
loop_
_entity_poly.entity_id
_entity_poly.type
_entity_poly.pdbx_seq_one_letter_code
_entity_poly.pdbx_strand_id
1 'polypeptide(L)'
;MGICYEFRSQEAVQSVPGAGHGLVVYLDIMQDTYSSHPKYGNPGAGVKVQVHDFNEPSEVDSFGVAVASGHGGHIVINQVERKLMYPPWGVCSPTLPELKHYDYYSVAACKKECRINHLITQCECRPYWATQVNASECEAWEILNCAG
;
A
#
# COMPACT_ATOMS: atom_id res chain seq x y z
N MET A 1 -8.33 -0.92 -5.15
CA MET A 1 -8.26 -2.33 -4.67
C MET A 1 -9.24 -2.55 -3.51
N GLY A 2 -9.19 -3.68 -2.79
CA GLY A 2 -10.11 -4.02 -1.69
C GLY A 2 -9.34 -4.45 -0.44
N ILE A 3 -9.81 -5.49 0.25
CA ILE A 3 -9.09 -6.09 1.40
C ILE A 3 -7.73 -6.63 0.93
N CYS A 4 -6.66 -6.22 1.61
CA CYS A 4 -5.29 -6.64 1.34
C CYS A 4 -4.68 -7.27 2.60
N TYR A 5 -3.65 -8.09 2.42
CA TYR A 5 -2.93 -8.73 3.51
C TYR A 5 -1.46 -8.34 3.45
N GLU A 6 -0.84 -8.22 4.62
CA GLU A 6 0.55 -7.86 4.75
C GLU A 6 1.29 -8.86 5.64
N PHE A 7 2.42 -9.36 5.17
CA PHE A 7 3.32 -10.17 5.97
C PHE A 7 4.34 -9.25 6.62
N ARG A 8 4.34 -9.19 7.96
CA ARG A 8 5.30 -8.43 8.77
C ARG A 8 5.95 -9.35 9.80
N SER A 9 7.26 -9.33 9.90
CA SER A 9 7.99 -10.03 10.96
C SER A 9 9.28 -9.29 11.30
N GLN A 10 9.50 -9.06 12.59
CA GLN A 10 10.77 -8.53 13.11
C GLN A 10 11.80 -9.65 13.38
N GLU A 11 11.35 -10.91 13.42
CA GLU A 11 12.19 -12.08 13.68
C GLU A 11 12.72 -12.72 12.38
N ALA A 12 12.02 -12.53 11.27
CA ALA A 12 12.41 -13.06 9.97
C ALA A 12 13.50 -12.20 9.32
N VAL A 13 14.75 -12.45 9.69
CA VAL A 13 15.93 -11.78 9.11
C VAL A 13 16.58 -12.68 8.06
N GLN A 14 16.68 -12.20 6.83
CA GLN A 14 17.40 -12.88 5.76
C GLN A 14 18.86 -12.41 5.71
N SER A 15 19.80 -13.27 6.10
CA SER A 15 21.25 -12.97 6.11
C SER A 15 21.99 -13.45 4.86
N VAL A 16 21.39 -14.35 4.07
CA VAL A 16 21.99 -14.95 2.87
C VAL A 16 21.01 -14.81 1.69
N PRO A 17 21.48 -14.45 0.49
CA PRO A 17 20.62 -14.39 -0.69
C PRO A 17 20.23 -15.79 -1.18
N GLY A 18 19.04 -15.90 -1.75
CA GLY A 18 18.58 -17.12 -2.43
C GLY A 18 17.09 -17.35 -2.26
N ALA A 19 16.45 -17.95 -3.28
CA ALA A 19 15.00 -18.17 -3.28
C ALA A 19 14.51 -19.05 -2.11
N GLY A 20 15.35 -19.97 -1.60
CA GLY A 20 15.02 -20.81 -0.45
C GLY A 20 15.19 -20.15 0.93
N HIS A 21 15.75 -18.94 0.97
CA HIS A 21 15.97 -18.18 2.21
C HIS A 21 15.05 -16.96 2.34
N GLY A 22 14.21 -16.73 1.33
CA GLY A 22 13.23 -15.65 1.32
C GLY A 22 11.82 -16.12 1.68
N LEU A 23 10.85 -15.24 1.42
CA LEU A 23 9.44 -15.53 1.59
C LEU A 23 8.90 -16.33 0.39
N VAL A 24 8.30 -17.48 0.67
CA VAL A 24 7.58 -18.29 -0.33
C VAL A 24 6.12 -18.35 0.07
N VAL A 25 5.23 -17.93 -0.84
CA VAL A 25 3.78 -17.91 -0.59
C VAL A 25 3.07 -18.67 -1.71
N TYR A 26 2.18 -19.57 -1.30
CA TYR A 26 1.26 -20.26 -2.19
C TYR A 26 -0.13 -19.66 -1.99
N LEU A 27 -0.71 -19.14 -3.06
CA LEU A 27 -2.02 -18.48 -3.02
C LEU A 27 -2.95 -19.16 -4.01
N ASP A 28 -4.16 -19.47 -3.54
CA ASP A 28 -5.31 -19.70 -4.42
C ASP A 28 -6.00 -18.36 -4.64
N ILE A 29 -6.08 -17.92 -5.89
CA ILE A 29 -6.73 -16.66 -6.24
C ILE A 29 -8.26 -16.79 -6.31
N MET A 30 -8.82 -18.02 -6.18
CA MET A 30 -10.25 -18.31 -6.21
C MET A 30 -10.95 -17.62 -7.39
N GLN A 31 -10.42 -17.85 -8.60
CA GLN A 31 -10.84 -17.14 -9.82
C GLN A 31 -12.35 -17.34 -10.14
N ASP A 32 -12.93 -18.46 -9.70
CA ASP A 32 -14.35 -18.77 -9.80
C ASP A 32 -15.26 -17.84 -8.98
N THR A 33 -14.71 -17.17 -7.96
CA THR A 33 -15.44 -16.20 -7.12
C THR A 33 -15.40 -14.77 -7.64
N TYR A 34 -14.74 -14.51 -8.77
CA TYR A 34 -14.57 -13.15 -9.29
C TYR A 34 -15.91 -12.54 -9.75
N SER A 35 -16.20 -11.34 -9.25
CA SER A 35 -17.39 -10.57 -9.61
C SER A 35 -17.20 -9.60 -10.78
N SER A 36 -15.97 -9.43 -11.27
CA SER A 36 -15.65 -8.46 -12.33
C SER A 36 -16.19 -8.91 -13.69
N HIS A 37 -17.00 -8.06 -14.32
CA HIS A 37 -17.52 -8.33 -15.66
C HIS A 37 -16.41 -8.19 -16.71
N PRO A 38 -16.20 -9.16 -17.64
CA PRO A 38 -15.06 -9.16 -18.56
C PRO A 38 -14.90 -7.91 -19.43
N LYS A 39 -16.01 -7.23 -19.73
CA LYS A 39 -16.06 -6.02 -20.58
C LYS A 39 -15.89 -4.70 -19.82
N TYR A 40 -16.30 -4.65 -18.55
CA TYR A 40 -16.43 -3.38 -17.79
C TYR A 40 -15.61 -3.37 -16.51
N GLY A 41 -15.10 -4.53 -16.07
CA GLY A 41 -14.27 -4.68 -14.89
C GLY A 41 -12.80 -4.89 -15.25
N ASN A 42 -12.04 -5.37 -14.27
CA ASN A 42 -10.63 -5.71 -14.45
C ASN A 42 -10.52 -7.10 -15.11
N PRO A 43 -9.91 -7.22 -16.30
CA PRO A 43 -9.72 -8.52 -16.95
C PRO A 43 -8.55 -9.33 -16.36
N GLY A 44 -7.75 -8.75 -15.47
CA GLY A 44 -6.58 -9.41 -14.88
C GLY A 44 -6.95 -10.47 -13.83
N ALA A 45 -6.29 -11.62 -13.90
CA ALA A 45 -6.35 -12.68 -12.89
C ALA A 45 -4.97 -12.90 -12.28
N GLY A 46 -4.86 -12.76 -10.96
CA GLY A 46 -3.59 -12.81 -10.25
C GLY A 46 -3.59 -11.94 -9.00
N VAL A 47 -2.40 -11.63 -8.50
CA VAL A 47 -2.21 -10.78 -7.31
C VAL A 47 -1.31 -9.60 -7.64
N LYS A 48 -1.48 -8.49 -6.92
CA LYS A 48 -0.52 -7.39 -6.91
C LYS A 48 0.24 -7.42 -5.59
N VAL A 49 1.56 -7.38 -5.67
CA VAL A 49 2.45 -7.46 -4.50
C VAL A 49 3.32 -6.22 -4.47
N GLN A 50 3.45 -5.61 -3.30
CA GLN A 50 4.40 -4.54 -3.05
C GLN A 50 5.32 -4.95 -1.91
N VAL A 51 6.61 -4.68 -2.08
CA VAL A 51 7.60 -4.72 -0.99
C VAL A 51 7.85 -3.28 -0.58
N HIS A 52 7.67 -2.96 0.69
CA HIS A 52 7.91 -1.63 1.25
C HIS A 52 8.53 -1.75 2.64
N ASP A 53 8.99 -0.62 3.19
CA ASP A 53 9.54 -0.57 4.54
C ASP A 53 8.47 -0.87 5.60
N PHE A 54 8.89 -1.44 6.73
CA PHE A 54 8.00 -1.81 7.84
C PHE A 54 7.20 -0.61 8.39
N ASN A 55 7.81 0.58 8.39
CA ASN A 55 7.23 1.81 8.92
C ASN A 55 6.48 2.64 7.86
N GLU A 56 6.48 2.20 6.61
CA GLU A 56 5.79 2.88 5.51
C GLU A 56 4.44 2.20 5.22
N PRO A 57 3.33 2.94 5.07
CA PRO A 57 2.07 2.35 4.67
C PRO A 57 2.10 1.90 3.20
N SER A 58 1.40 0.81 2.90
CA SER A 58 1.36 0.23 1.56
C SER A 58 0.73 1.15 0.50
N GLU A 59 1.29 1.16 -0.70
CA GLU A 59 0.81 1.89 -1.88
C GLU A 59 0.71 0.94 -3.09
N VAL A 60 0.18 -0.26 -2.85
CA VAL A 60 0.13 -1.37 -3.82
C VAL A 60 -0.67 -1.02 -5.10
N ASP A 61 -1.63 -0.10 -5.02
CA ASP A 61 -2.33 0.41 -6.19
C ASP A 61 -1.35 1.12 -7.16
N SER A 62 -0.35 1.84 -6.62
CA SER A 62 0.62 2.66 -7.38
C SER A 62 1.94 1.94 -7.68
N PHE A 63 2.46 1.18 -6.71
CA PHE A 63 3.80 0.57 -6.77
C PHE A 63 3.77 -0.97 -6.72
N GLY A 64 2.59 -1.58 -6.77
CA GLY A 64 2.45 -3.03 -6.78
C GLY A 64 2.89 -3.65 -8.11
N VAL A 65 3.64 -4.74 -8.02
CA VAL A 65 3.99 -5.60 -9.14
C VAL A 65 2.92 -6.67 -9.32
N ALA A 66 2.42 -6.84 -10.54
CA ALA A 66 1.43 -7.86 -10.86
C ALA A 66 2.10 -9.24 -11.04
N VAL A 67 1.54 -10.26 -10.39
CA VAL A 67 1.93 -11.66 -10.53
C VAL A 67 0.71 -12.43 -11.05
N ALA A 68 0.85 -13.00 -12.24
CA ALA A 68 -0.21 -13.76 -12.90
C ALA A 68 -0.43 -15.13 -12.21
N SER A 69 -1.65 -15.66 -12.30
CA SER A 69 -1.94 -17.03 -11.88
C SER A 69 -1.33 -18.08 -12.82
N GLY A 70 -1.19 -19.31 -12.32
CA GLY A 70 -0.70 -20.45 -13.09
C GLY A 70 0.82 -20.50 -13.33
N HIS A 71 1.58 -19.54 -12.79
CA HIS A 71 3.04 -19.49 -12.89
C HIS A 71 3.67 -19.19 -11.52
N GLY A 72 4.88 -19.68 -11.29
CA GLY A 72 5.72 -19.24 -10.17
C GLY A 72 6.33 -17.88 -10.48
N GLY A 73 5.99 -16.84 -9.71
CA GLY A 73 6.60 -15.52 -9.79
C GLY A 73 7.78 -15.39 -8.82
N HIS A 74 8.89 -14.84 -9.28
CA HIS A 74 10.05 -14.54 -8.43
C HIS A 74 10.29 -13.03 -8.38
N ILE A 75 10.27 -12.46 -7.18
CA ILE A 75 10.60 -11.05 -6.94
C ILE A 75 11.95 -11.00 -6.26
N VAL A 76 12.97 -10.53 -6.97
CA VAL A 76 14.31 -10.32 -6.42
C VAL A 76 14.38 -8.92 -5.83
N ILE A 77 14.80 -8.82 -4.57
CA ILE A 77 14.83 -7.56 -3.83
C ILE A 77 16.28 -7.13 -3.64
N ASN A 78 16.57 -5.86 -3.93
CA ASN A 78 17.82 -5.21 -3.58
C ASN A 78 17.51 -3.99 -2.70
N GLN A 79 17.95 -4.03 -1.44
CA GLN A 79 17.69 -2.96 -0.48
C GLN A 79 18.67 -1.81 -0.68
N VAL A 80 18.15 -0.59 -0.84
CA VAL A 80 18.94 0.63 -0.96
C VAL A 80 18.51 1.61 0.11
N GLU A 81 19.42 1.93 1.02
CA GLU A 81 19.23 3.01 2.00
C GLU A 81 19.76 4.33 1.42
N ARG A 82 18.96 5.40 1.54
CA ARG A 82 19.34 6.73 1.06
C ARG A 82 19.29 7.71 2.22
N LYS A 83 20.40 8.42 2.44
CA LYS A 83 20.49 9.53 3.39
C LYS A 83 20.58 10.83 2.60
N LEU A 84 19.60 11.71 2.82
CA LEU A 84 19.47 12.98 2.12
C LEU A 84 19.86 14.14 3.04
N MET A 85 20.27 15.26 2.44
CA MET A 85 20.75 16.44 3.16
C MET A 85 19.62 17.45 3.42
N TYR A 86 19.78 18.27 4.47
CA TYR A 86 18.93 19.42 4.76
C TYR A 86 19.33 20.65 3.93
N PRO A 87 18.44 21.66 3.78
CA PRO A 87 18.79 22.96 3.22
C PRO A 87 20.02 23.58 3.90
N PRO A 88 20.92 24.24 3.16
CA PRO A 88 20.84 24.55 1.72
C PRO A 88 21.29 23.44 0.76
N TRP A 89 21.86 22.33 1.23
CA TRP A 89 22.46 21.29 0.37
C TRP A 89 21.47 20.22 -0.10
N GLY A 90 20.24 20.23 0.41
CA GLY A 90 19.20 19.31 0.00
C GLY A 90 17.81 19.82 0.32
N VAL A 91 16.83 18.95 0.18
CA VAL A 91 15.40 19.28 0.20
C VAL A 91 14.66 18.68 1.40
N CYS A 92 15.37 17.93 2.25
CA CYS A 92 14.74 17.34 3.44
C CYS A 92 14.42 18.43 4.46
N SER A 93 13.25 18.34 5.09
CA SER A 93 12.91 19.24 6.19
C SER A 93 13.75 18.89 7.43
N PRO A 94 14.36 19.89 8.12
CA PRO A 94 15.10 19.65 9.36
C PRO A 94 14.19 19.17 10.50
N THR A 95 12.90 19.49 10.43
CA THR A 95 11.86 19.01 11.34
C THR A 95 10.89 18.13 10.58
N LEU A 96 10.68 16.90 11.08
CA LEU A 96 9.66 16.02 10.53
C LEU A 96 8.28 16.49 11.00
N PRO A 97 7.28 16.59 10.12
CA PRO A 97 5.92 16.88 10.54
C PRO A 97 5.38 15.70 11.35
N GLU A 98 4.73 16.01 12.47
CA GLU A 98 3.96 15.01 13.22
C GLU A 98 2.70 14.69 12.43
N LEU A 99 2.52 13.39 12.13
CA LEU A 99 1.34 12.87 11.46
C LEU A 99 0.31 12.46 12.53
N LYS A 100 -0.98 12.65 12.24
CA LYS A 100 -2.08 12.31 13.15
C LYS A 100 -2.43 10.82 13.14
N HIS A 101 -2.27 10.17 11.98
CA HIS A 101 -2.75 8.80 11.75
C HIS A 101 -1.65 7.77 11.54
N TYR A 102 -0.38 8.20 11.61
CA TYR A 102 0.79 7.34 11.39
C TYR A 102 1.89 7.68 12.40
N ASP A 103 2.49 6.65 13.01
CA ASP A 103 3.54 6.83 14.02
C ASP A 103 4.86 7.30 13.44
N TYR A 104 5.14 6.94 12.18
CA TYR A 104 6.40 7.24 11.49
C TYR A 104 6.15 8.09 10.26
N TYR A 105 6.99 9.11 10.08
CA TYR A 105 7.00 9.89 8.86
C TYR A 105 7.57 9.07 7.69
N SER A 106 6.78 8.97 6.64
CA SER A 106 7.20 8.53 5.31
C SER A 106 6.49 9.37 4.26
N VAL A 107 7.00 9.35 3.03
CA VAL A 107 6.36 10.09 1.92
C VAL A 107 4.95 9.52 1.67
N ALA A 108 4.80 8.19 1.72
CA ALA A 108 3.50 7.54 1.59
C ALA A 108 2.53 7.94 2.72
N ALA A 109 2.97 7.94 3.98
CA ALA A 109 2.13 8.32 5.12
C ALA A 109 1.66 9.77 5.02
N CYS A 110 2.56 10.70 4.68
CA CYS A 110 2.23 12.11 4.48
C CYS A 110 1.16 12.32 3.39
N LYS A 111 1.32 11.65 2.23
CA LYS A 111 0.35 11.71 1.13
C LYS A 111 -1.00 11.13 1.51
N LYS A 112 -1.00 9.97 2.18
CA LYS A 112 -2.25 9.34 2.65
C LYS A 112 -2.98 10.20 3.66
N GLU A 113 -2.27 10.78 4.62
CA GLU A 113 -2.85 11.69 5.60
C GLU A 113 -3.42 12.95 4.93
N CYS A 114 -2.70 13.54 3.98
CA CYS A 114 -3.21 14.66 3.19
C CYS A 114 -4.52 14.29 2.47
N ARG A 115 -4.57 13.11 1.83
CA ARG A 115 -5.78 12.62 1.16
C ARG A 115 -6.93 12.38 2.15
N ILE A 116 -6.66 11.77 3.30
CA ILE A 116 -7.64 11.55 4.36
C ILE A 116 -8.23 12.89 4.81
N ASN A 117 -7.38 13.86 5.14
CA ASN A 117 -7.81 15.18 5.62
C ASN A 117 -8.65 15.90 4.57
N HIS A 118 -8.28 15.79 3.29
CA HIS A 118 -9.07 16.36 2.19
C HIS A 118 -10.46 15.72 2.11
N LEU A 119 -10.54 14.39 2.15
CA LEU A 119 -11.82 13.66 2.08
C LEU A 119 -12.74 13.97 3.26
N ILE A 120 -12.19 14.03 4.48
CA ILE A 120 -12.98 14.39 5.67
C ILE A 120 -13.48 15.84 5.55
N THR A 121 -12.65 16.76 5.07
CA THR A 121 -13.02 18.18 4.97
C THR A 121 -14.05 18.44 3.86
N GLN A 122 -14.05 17.65 2.79
CA GLN A 122 -14.94 17.87 1.64
C GLN A 122 -16.18 16.97 1.63
N CYS A 123 -16.04 15.72 2.06
CA CYS A 123 -17.07 14.70 1.96
C CYS A 123 -17.57 14.22 3.34
N GLU A 124 -16.99 14.69 4.45
CA GLU A 124 -17.38 14.34 5.84
C GLU A 124 -17.35 12.84 6.15
N CYS A 125 -16.69 12.05 5.32
CA CYS A 125 -16.60 10.60 5.43
C CYS A 125 -15.16 10.12 5.24
N ARG A 126 -14.84 8.93 5.77
CA ARG A 126 -13.55 8.27 5.51
C ARG A 126 -13.69 7.18 4.44
N PRO A 127 -12.69 7.00 3.57
CA PRO A 127 -12.67 5.87 2.67
C PRO A 127 -12.39 4.56 3.43
N TYR A 128 -12.75 3.41 2.83
CA TYR A 128 -12.62 2.08 3.44
C TYR A 128 -11.18 1.73 3.87
N TRP A 129 -10.16 2.27 3.19
CA TRP A 129 -8.75 2.00 3.48
C TRP A 129 -8.19 2.86 4.64
N ALA A 130 -8.89 3.91 5.06
CA ALA A 130 -8.45 4.84 6.10
C ALA A 130 -8.96 4.43 7.48
N THR A 131 -8.74 3.18 7.88
CA THR A 131 -9.24 2.61 9.16
C THR A 131 -8.67 3.26 10.42
N GLN A 132 -7.54 3.97 10.29
CA GLN A 132 -6.88 4.70 11.37
C GLN A 132 -7.66 5.96 11.84
N VAL A 133 -8.71 6.33 11.11
CA VAL A 133 -9.48 7.56 11.33
C VAL A 133 -10.80 7.21 12.01
N ASN A 134 -11.12 7.92 13.08
CA ASN A 134 -12.43 7.79 13.72
C ASN A 134 -13.48 8.67 13.01
N ALA A 135 -13.99 8.20 11.88
CA ALA A 135 -15.09 8.80 11.11
C ALA A 135 -15.97 7.70 10.49
N SER A 136 -17.19 8.07 10.05
CA SER A 136 -18.08 7.16 9.32
C SER A 136 -17.50 6.80 7.96
N GLU A 137 -17.65 5.55 7.55
CA GLU A 137 -17.25 5.11 6.21
C GLU A 137 -18.15 5.74 5.15
N CYS A 138 -17.54 6.17 4.04
CA CYS A 138 -18.28 6.74 2.92
C CYS A 138 -19.26 5.72 2.33
N GLU A 139 -20.50 6.16 2.09
CA GLU A 139 -21.49 5.38 1.36
C GLU A 139 -21.15 5.27 -0.13
N ALA A 140 -21.76 4.32 -0.82
CA ALA A 140 -21.50 4.08 -2.25
C ALA A 140 -21.73 5.34 -3.13
N TRP A 141 -22.72 6.17 -2.80
CA TRP A 141 -23.02 7.39 -3.56
C TRP A 141 -21.99 8.50 -3.29
N GLU A 142 -21.45 8.59 -2.07
CA GLU A 142 -20.41 9.56 -1.70
C GLU A 142 -19.09 9.21 -2.38
N ILE A 143 -18.79 7.91 -2.49
CA ILE A 143 -17.64 7.41 -3.25
C ILE A 143 -17.74 7.82 -4.71
N LEU A 144 -18.91 7.72 -5.34
CA LEU A 144 -19.07 8.05 -6.76
C LEU A 144 -19.04 9.55 -7.05
N ASN A 145 -19.56 10.39 -6.13
CA ASN A 145 -19.77 11.81 -6.40
C ASN A 145 -18.74 12.74 -5.72
N CYS A 146 -18.01 12.27 -4.70
CA CYS A 146 -17.11 13.12 -3.91
C CYS A 146 -15.74 12.48 -3.67
N ALA A 147 -15.70 11.24 -3.16
CA ALA A 147 -14.48 10.61 -2.67
C ALA A 147 -13.69 9.78 -3.72
N GLY A 148 -14.24 9.63 -4.93
CA GLY A 148 -13.73 8.81 -6.03
C GLY A 148 -12.45 9.31 -6.67
#